data_AF-A0A2S3QMH9-F1
#
_entry.id   AF-A0A2S3QMH9-F1
#
_cell.length_a   1.000
_cell.length_b   1.000
_cell.length_c   1.000
_cell.angle_alpha   90.00
_cell.angle_beta   90.00
_cell.angle_gamma   90.00
#
_symmetry.space_group_name_H-M   'P 1'
#
loop_
_entity.id
_entity.type
_entity.pdbx_description
1 polymer ?
#
loop_
_entity_poly.entity_id
_entity_poly.type
_entity_poly.pdbx_seq_one_letter_code
_entity_poly.pdbx_strand_id
1 'polypeptide(L)'
;MGTKDISNFHIPNVSQIPGSKKVDLRNRLGNVGGNEAAQSEFKNLLNEQISNEKINKAHQLDQLAQTQREHGIQLSTHAAKRLQERNIDIDSNEFFKLKDAFQKLQSKGGKDSLVITDKAAYIVDVPAKKVVTAIDKGSIESNVFTKIDSTVLV
;
A
#
# COMPACT_ATOMS: atom_id res chain seq x y z
N MET A 1 -37.20 -31.98 8.12
CA MET A 1 -36.12 -31.11 8.63
C MET A 1 -35.04 -31.04 7.56
N GLY A 2 -34.70 -29.96 6.88
CA GLY A 2 -35.15 -28.58 6.83
C GLY A 2 -34.24 -27.92 5.78
N THR A 3 -34.80 -27.32 4.74
CA THR A 3 -34.04 -26.65 3.68
C THR A 3 -33.41 -25.37 4.25
N LYS A 4 -32.10 -25.19 4.06
CA LYS A 4 -31.39 -23.98 4.47
C LYS A 4 -31.69 -22.87 3.47
N ASP A 5 -32.57 -21.94 3.85
CA ASP A 5 -32.85 -20.74 3.08
C ASP A 5 -31.59 -19.86 3.02
N ILE A 6 -31.04 -19.70 1.82
CA ILE A 6 -30.00 -18.73 1.52
C ILE A 6 -30.66 -17.36 1.31
N SER A 7 -30.50 -16.46 2.28
CA SER A 7 -30.94 -15.08 2.15
C SER A 7 -30.05 -14.34 1.15
N ASN A 8 -30.57 -14.13 -0.06
CA ASN A 8 -29.97 -13.21 -1.03
C ASN A 8 -30.14 -11.77 -0.52
N PHE A 9 -29.07 -11.15 -0.04
CA PHE A 9 -29.08 -9.72 0.28
C PHE A 9 -29.07 -8.91 -1.03
N HIS A 10 -30.23 -8.35 -1.36
CA HIS A 10 -30.41 -7.43 -2.48
C HIS A 10 -29.87 -6.06 -2.07
N ILE A 11 -28.78 -5.61 -2.68
CA ILE A 11 -28.27 -4.25 -2.48
C ILE A 11 -28.98 -3.33 -3.49
N PRO A 12 -29.86 -2.40 -3.07
CA PRO A 12 -30.50 -1.49 -4.01
C PRO A 12 -29.48 -0.52 -4.59
N ASN A 13 -29.60 -0.26 -5.90
CA ASN A 13 -28.84 0.78 -6.57
C ASN A 13 -29.43 2.15 -6.17
N VAL A 14 -28.78 2.83 -5.21
CA VAL A 14 -29.19 4.18 -4.76
C VAL A 14 -28.36 5.22 -5.50
N SER A 15 -28.81 5.57 -6.69
CA SER A 15 -28.47 6.83 -7.34
C SER A 15 -29.74 7.50 -7.84
N GLN A 16 -30.50 8.06 -6.91
CA GLN A 16 -31.53 9.05 -7.24
C GLN A 16 -31.08 10.38 -6.66
N ILE A 17 -30.52 11.21 -7.54
CA ILE A 17 -30.16 12.59 -7.25
C ILE A 17 -31.47 13.41 -7.28
N PRO A 18 -31.77 14.25 -6.27
CA PRO A 18 -32.99 15.05 -6.28
C PRO A 18 -33.04 15.99 -7.49
N GLY A 19 -34.20 16.04 -8.13
CA GLY A 19 -34.47 16.91 -9.29
C GLY A 19 -34.12 18.37 -9.01
N SER A 20 -33.55 19.00 -10.04
CA SER A 20 -33.07 20.37 -10.07
C SER A 20 -34.12 21.38 -9.61
N LYS A 21 -33.94 21.90 -8.39
CA LYS A 21 -34.56 23.17 -7.97
C LYS A 21 -33.94 24.28 -8.82
N LYS A 22 -34.68 24.77 -9.82
CA LYS A 22 -34.22 25.86 -10.69
C LYS A 22 -34.05 27.13 -9.86
N VAL A 23 -32.81 27.47 -9.57
CA VAL A 23 -32.41 28.79 -9.07
C VAL A 23 -32.28 29.72 -10.28
N ASP A 24 -33.13 30.74 -10.37
CA ASP A 24 -33.07 31.75 -11.43
C ASP A 24 -31.77 32.57 -11.31
N LEU A 25 -30.84 32.34 -12.24
CA LEU A 25 -29.53 33.02 -12.33
C LEU A 25 -29.59 34.43 -12.93
N ARG A 26 -30.79 34.98 -13.15
CA ARG A 26 -30.98 36.27 -13.84
C ARG A 26 -30.42 37.49 -13.10
N ASN A 27 -30.10 37.37 -11.81
CA ASN A 27 -29.71 38.52 -10.99
C ASN A 27 -28.19 38.62 -10.70
N ARG A 28 -27.34 37.85 -11.39
CA ARG A 28 -25.88 37.86 -11.14
C ARG A 28 -25.00 38.22 -12.34
N LEU A 29 -25.57 38.55 -13.50
CA LEU A 29 -24.78 39.02 -14.64
C LEU A 29 -24.82 40.54 -14.73
N GLY A 30 -23.84 41.17 -14.08
CA GLY A 30 -23.31 42.43 -14.57
C GLY A 30 -22.51 42.17 -15.86
N ASN A 31 -22.91 42.86 -16.92
CA ASN A 31 -22.17 43.22 -18.13
C ASN A 31 -21.25 42.15 -18.78
N VAL A 32 -21.77 41.51 -19.84
CA VAL A 32 -21.08 40.54 -20.68
C VAL A 32 -20.23 41.23 -21.74
N GLY A 33 -18.92 40.99 -21.70
CA GLY A 33 -17.99 41.25 -22.81
C GLY A 33 -16.88 40.20 -22.85
N GLY A 34 -16.87 39.36 -23.90
CA GLY A 34 -15.74 38.48 -24.25
C GLY A 34 -15.80 37.03 -23.73
N ASN A 35 -16.31 36.11 -24.55
CA ASN A 35 -16.49 34.68 -24.20
C ASN A 35 -15.20 33.82 -24.20
N GLU A 36 -14.01 34.41 -24.37
CA GLU A 36 -12.72 33.67 -24.40
C GLU A 36 -11.91 33.80 -23.10
N ALA A 37 -12.11 34.89 -22.32
CA ALA A 37 -11.41 35.11 -21.05
C ALA A 37 -11.96 34.24 -19.91
N ALA A 38 -13.29 34.08 -19.81
CA ALA A 38 -13.91 33.32 -18.72
C ALA A 38 -13.57 31.81 -18.76
N GLN A 39 -13.39 31.23 -19.96
CA GLN A 39 -13.01 29.82 -20.10
C GLN A 39 -11.52 29.58 -19.79
N SER A 40 -10.66 30.54 -20.13
CA SER A 40 -9.23 30.46 -19.83
C SER A 40 -8.94 30.69 -18.35
N GLU A 41 -9.68 31.59 -17.69
CA GLU A 41 -9.61 31.78 -16.24
C GLU A 41 -10.07 30.54 -15.47
N PHE A 42 -11.19 29.91 -15.88
CA PHE A 42 -11.64 28.66 -15.26
C PHE A 42 -10.65 27.51 -15.46
N LYS A 43 -10.07 27.41 -16.67
CA LYS A 43 -9.06 26.39 -16.98
C LYS A 43 -7.78 26.58 -16.18
N ASN A 44 -7.39 27.83 -15.90
CA ASN A 44 -6.22 28.14 -15.07
C ASN A 44 -6.46 27.74 -13.60
N LEU A 45 -7.63 28.03 -13.05
CA LEU A 45 -8.00 27.61 -11.69
C LEU A 45 -8.04 26.07 -11.55
N LEU A 46 -8.55 25.36 -12.55
CA LEU A 46 -8.58 23.90 -12.54
C LEU A 46 -7.16 23.30 -12.63
N ASN A 47 -6.30 23.86 -13.47
CA ASN A 47 -4.91 23.44 -13.58
C ASN A 47 -4.13 23.71 -12.29
N GLU A 48 -4.41 24.82 -11.59
CA GLU A 48 -3.80 25.17 -10.31
C GLU A 48 -4.21 24.20 -9.19
N GLN A 49 -5.48 23.76 -9.17
CA GLN A 49 -5.93 22.72 -8.24
C GLN A 49 -5.28 21.35 -8.53
N ILE A 50 -5.22 20.95 -9.81
CA ILE A 50 -4.62 19.67 -10.22
C ILE A 50 -3.10 19.66 -9.98
N SER A 51 -2.41 20.78 -10.18
CA SER A 51 -0.97 20.89 -9.88
C SER A 51 -0.71 20.77 -8.39
N ASN A 52 -1.55 21.40 -7.55
CA ASN A 52 -1.40 21.36 -6.10
C ASN A 52 -1.65 19.94 -5.54
N GLU A 53 -2.62 19.19 -6.06
CA GLU A 53 -2.80 17.78 -5.66
C GLU A 53 -1.63 16.88 -6.08
N LYS A 54 -1.06 17.10 -7.28
CA LYS A 54 0.10 16.32 -7.74
C LYS A 54 1.36 16.61 -6.93
N ILE A 55 1.61 17.89 -6.59
CA ILE A 55 2.75 18.31 -5.77
C ILE A 55 2.62 17.71 -4.35
N ASN A 56 1.44 17.77 -3.75
CA ASN A 56 1.21 17.22 -2.41
C ASN A 56 1.36 15.68 -2.36
N LYS A 57 0.93 14.97 -3.42
CA LYS A 57 1.10 13.51 -3.51
C LYS A 57 2.56 13.11 -3.71
N ALA A 58 3.31 13.85 -4.53
CA ALA A 58 4.74 13.63 -4.74
C ALA A 58 5.54 13.82 -3.43
N HIS A 59 5.27 14.92 -2.71
CA HIS A 59 5.92 15.18 -1.42
C HIS A 59 5.59 14.13 -0.35
N GLN A 60 4.37 13.60 -0.30
CA GLN A 60 4.04 12.50 0.62
C GLN A 60 4.78 11.20 0.27
N LEU A 61 4.84 10.82 -1.01
CA LEU A 61 5.57 9.62 -1.45
C LEU A 61 7.06 9.69 -1.09
N ASP A 62 7.69 10.85 -1.28
CA ASP A 62 9.10 11.08 -0.94
C ASP A 62 9.34 11.04 0.57
N GLN A 63 8.41 11.56 1.37
CA GLN A 63 8.53 11.55 2.83
C GLN A 63 8.34 10.15 3.42
N LEU A 64 7.37 9.36 2.95
CA LEU A 64 7.23 7.95 3.36
C LEU A 64 8.47 7.12 2.96
N ALA A 65 9.05 7.38 1.79
CA ALA A 65 10.27 6.71 1.34
C ALA A 65 11.52 7.13 2.15
N GLN A 66 11.54 8.35 2.71
CA GLN A 66 12.61 8.81 3.61
C GLN A 66 12.48 8.16 5.00
N THR A 67 11.30 8.13 5.60
CA THR A 67 11.11 7.53 6.94
C THR A 67 11.39 6.03 6.96
N GLN A 68 11.06 5.31 5.87
CA GLN A 68 11.40 3.89 5.72
C GLN A 68 12.91 3.63 5.59
N ARG A 69 13.68 4.58 5.04
CA ARG A 69 15.16 4.49 5.01
C ARG A 69 15.77 4.62 6.40
N GLU A 70 15.15 5.38 7.29
CA GLU A 70 15.65 5.59 8.66
C GLU A 70 15.36 4.41 9.58
N HIS A 71 14.33 3.61 9.30
CA HIS A 71 13.92 2.48 10.16
C HIS A 71 14.45 1.11 9.69
N GLY A 72 15.19 1.06 8.57
CA GLY A 72 16.24 0.07 8.35
C GLY A 72 15.85 -1.25 7.67
N ILE A 73 14.56 -1.54 7.44
CA ILE A 73 14.11 -2.71 6.69
C ILE A 73 13.03 -2.31 5.69
N GLN A 74 13.27 -2.58 4.40
CA GLN A 74 12.30 -2.31 3.32
C GLN A 74 11.47 -3.57 3.04
N LEU A 75 10.17 -3.42 2.78
CA LEU A 75 9.34 -4.53 2.31
C LEU A 75 9.18 -4.43 0.79
N SER A 76 9.37 -5.54 0.08
CA SER A 76 9.06 -5.60 -1.35
C SER A 76 7.54 -5.61 -1.58
N THR A 77 7.12 -5.26 -2.80
CA THR A 77 5.71 -5.38 -3.22
C THR A 77 5.18 -6.81 -3.08
N HIS A 78 6.01 -7.82 -3.34
CA HIS A 78 5.63 -9.22 -3.19
C HIS A 78 5.45 -9.61 -1.72
N ALA A 79 6.35 -9.16 -0.84
CA ALA A 79 6.24 -9.38 0.59
C ALA A 79 4.97 -8.73 1.15
N ALA A 80 4.75 -7.44 0.85
CA ALA A 80 3.57 -6.72 1.31
C ALA A 80 2.26 -7.40 0.85
N LYS A 81 2.17 -7.76 -0.44
CA LYS A 81 1.01 -8.47 -0.98
C LYS A 81 0.78 -9.81 -0.28
N ARG A 82 1.83 -10.58 0.00
CA ARG A 82 1.72 -11.90 0.66
C ARG A 82 1.34 -11.80 2.14
N LEU A 83 1.85 -10.79 2.85
CA LEU A 83 1.44 -10.51 4.22
C LEU A 83 -0.06 -10.20 4.29
N GLN A 84 -0.56 -9.38 3.36
CA GLN A 84 -1.98 -9.06 3.27
C GLN A 84 -2.84 -10.27 2.88
N GLU A 85 -2.43 -11.05 1.87
CA GLU A 85 -3.16 -12.25 1.42
C GLU A 85 -3.29 -13.31 2.53
N ARG A 86 -2.28 -13.42 3.39
CA ARG A 86 -2.22 -14.42 4.46
C ARG A 86 -2.56 -13.87 5.84
N ASN A 87 -2.98 -12.60 5.95
CA ASN A 87 -3.22 -11.89 7.21
C ASN A 87 -2.09 -12.08 8.24
N ILE A 88 -0.85 -12.02 7.76
CA ILE A 88 0.34 -12.11 8.63
C ILE A 88 0.68 -10.69 9.07
N ASP A 89 0.39 -10.38 10.33
CA ASP A 89 0.79 -9.11 10.94
C ASP A 89 2.24 -9.18 11.42
N ILE A 90 3.05 -8.23 10.92
CA ILE A 90 4.39 -7.97 11.45
C ILE A 90 4.23 -7.07 12.67
N ASP A 91 4.29 -7.69 13.85
CA ASP A 91 4.32 -6.99 15.12
C ASP A 91 5.73 -6.42 15.43
N SER A 92 5.84 -5.54 16.42
CA SER A 92 7.09 -4.94 16.87
C SER A 92 8.14 -5.99 17.26
N ASN A 93 7.70 -7.12 17.84
CA ASN A 93 8.58 -8.23 18.19
C ASN A 93 9.16 -8.94 16.95
N GLU A 94 8.32 -9.18 15.94
CA GLU A 94 8.73 -9.74 14.64
C GLU A 94 9.76 -8.83 13.96
N PHE A 95 9.51 -7.52 13.99
CA PHE A 95 10.43 -6.54 13.44
C PHE A 95 11.80 -6.57 14.13
N PHE A 96 11.83 -6.71 15.46
CA PHE A 96 13.08 -6.82 16.20
C PHE A 96 13.84 -8.12 15.88
N LYS A 97 13.12 -9.25 15.78
CA LYS A 97 13.69 -10.53 15.34
C LYS A 97 14.30 -10.43 13.95
N LEU A 98 13.60 -9.80 13.00
CA LEU A 98 14.13 -9.58 11.65
C LEU A 98 15.39 -8.72 11.68
N LYS A 99 15.40 -7.63 12.47
CA LYS A 99 16.58 -6.77 12.62
C LYS A 99 17.80 -7.52 13.15
N ASP A 100 17.62 -8.35 14.17
CA ASP A 100 18.69 -9.20 14.72
C ASP A 100 19.16 -10.24 13.69
N ALA A 101 18.21 -10.86 12.96
CA ALA A 101 18.54 -11.77 11.87
C ALA A 101 19.36 -11.08 10.76
N PHE A 102 19.01 -9.86 10.35
CA PHE A 102 19.81 -9.08 9.40
C PHE A 102 21.23 -8.84 9.90
N GLN A 103 21.43 -8.51 11.19
CA GLN A 103 22.76 -8.33 11.76
C GLN A 103 23.58 -9.63 11.75
N LYS A 104 22.97 -10.75 12.15
CA LYS A 104 23.60 -12.07 12.12
C LYS A 104 23.98 -12.47 10.71
N LEU A 105 23.07 -12.33 9.75
CA LEU A 105 23.30 -12.64 8.34
C LEU A 105 24.39 -11.77 7.73
N GLN A 106 24.38 -10.46 8.04
CA GLN A 106 25.42 -9.53 7.58
C GLN A 106 26.80 -9.90 8.13
N SER A 107 26.89 -10.31 9.40
CA SER A 107 28.16 -10.77 10.00
C SER A 107 28.71 -12.05 9.35
N LYS A 108 27.84 -12.86 8.76
CA LYS A 108 28.19 -14.11 8.06
C LYS A 108 28.36 -13.95 6.56
N GLY A 109 28.05 -12.76 6.01
CA GLY A 109 28.14 -12.48 4.58
C GLY A 109 27.00 -13.08 3.75
N GLY A 110 25.87 -13.44 4.37
CA GLY A 110 24.69 -13.91 3.64
C GLY A 110 24.12 -12.79 2.78
N LYS A 111 23.78 -13.09 1.51
CA LYS A 111 23.15 -12.14 0.59
C LYS A 111 21.65 -12.37 0.52
N ASP A 112 21.27 -13.52 -0.05
CA ASP A 112 19.91 -14.01 -0.07
C ASP A 112 19.74 -15.02 1.06
N SER A 113 18.81 -14.76 1.97
CA SER A 113 18.73 -15.52 3.22
C SER A 113 17.31 -15.81 3.63
N LEU A 114 17.12 -16.97 4.25
CA LEU A 114 15.85 -17.40 4.82
C LEU A 114 15.88 -17.18 6.33
N VAL A 115 14.95 -16.38 6.83
CA VAL A 115 14.75 -16.14 8.26
C VAL A 115 13.47 -16.84 8.68
N ILE A 116 13.58 -17.80 9.59
CA ILE A 116 12.43 -18.54 10.11
C ILE A 116 12.15 -18.05 11.53
N THR A 117 10.90 -17.67 11.78
CA THR A 117 10.39 -17.25 13.10
C THR A 117 9.29 -18.19 13.58
N ASP A 118 8.76 -17.94 14.78
CA ASP A 118 7.62 -18.69 15.31
C ASP A 118 6.33 -18.55 14.48
N LYS A 119 6.18 -17.44 13.75
CA LYS A 119 4.95 -17.13 12.98
C LYS A 119 5.10 -17.42 11.49
N ALA A 120 6.24 -17.04 10.93
CA ALA A 120 6.44 -17.03 9.48
C ALA A 120 7.92 -17.19 9.09
N ALA A 121 8.14 -17.58 7.84
CA ALA A 121 9.43 -17.51 7.17
C ALA A 121 9.49 -16.33 6.21
N TYR A 122 10.63 -15.67 6.20
CA TYR A 122 10.91 -14.48 5.42
C TYR A 122 12.13 -14.72 4.55
N ILE A 123 12.00 -14.47 3.25
CA ILE A 123 13.16 -14.41 2.36
C ILE A 123 13.60 -12.96 2.33
N VAL A 124 14.87 -12.73 2.66
CA VAL A 124 15.45 -11.40 2.78
C VAL A 124 16.68 -11.26 1.90
N ASP A 125 16.83 -10.06 1.34
CA ASP A 125 18.03 -9.56 0.68
C ASP A 125 18.75 -8.66 1.70
N VAL A 126 19.88 -9.17 2.22
CA VAL A 126 20.67 -8.54 3.27
C VAL A 126 21.39 -7.28 2.77
N PRO A 127 22.08 -7.28 1.61
CA PRO A 127 22.64 -6.06 1.01
C PRO A 127 21.62 -4.92 0.85
N ALA A 128 20.43 -5.23 0.34
CA ALA A 128 19.37 -4.24 0.14
C ALA A 128 18.53 -3.96 1.40
N LYS A 129 18.79 -4.70 2.50
CA LYS A 129 17.98 -4.71 3.73
C LYS A 129 16.48 -4.82 3.43
N LYS A 130 16.13 -5.73 2.52
CA LYS A 130 14.79 -5.84 1.97
C LYS A 130 14.19 -7.22 2.22
N VAL A 131 12.95 -7.28 2.69
CA VAL A 131 12.17 -8.51 2.73
C VAL A 131 11.56 -8.73 1.35
N VAL A 132 11.98 -9.80 0.69
CA VAL A 132 11.54 -10.16 -0.66
C VAL A 132 10.19 -10.85 -0.60
N THR A 133 9.99 -11.80 0.32
CA THR A 133 8.73 -12.53 0.47
C THR A 133 8.48 -12.97 1.92
N ALA A 134 7.22 -13.22 2.24
CA ALA A 134 6.79 -13.77 3.52
C ALA A 134 5.90 -15.01 3.31
N ILE A 135 6.06 -16.01 4.17
CA ILE A 135 5.44 -17.32 4.08
C ILE A 135 5.02 -17.71 5.50
N ASP A 136 3.80 -18.18 5.70
CA ASP A 136 3.35 -18.69 7.00
C ASP A 136 4.08 -19.98 7.38
N LYS A 137 4.20 -20.23 8.68
CA LYS A 137 4.85 -21.42 9.21
C LYS A 137 4.23 -22.74 8.71
N GLY A 138 2.91 -22.80 8.60
CA GLY A 138 2.19 -24.02 8.17
C GLY A 138 2.52 -24.43 6.74
N SER A 139 2.86 -23.47 5.87
CA SER A 139 3.26 -23.75 4.49
C SER A 139 4.77 -23.99 4.33
N ILE A 140 5.60 -23.94 5.37
CA ILE A 140 7.06 -24.12 5.22
C ILE A 140 7.39 -25.58 4.87
N GLU A 141 6.73 -26.55 5.51
CA GLU A 141 7.12 -27.97 5.45
C GLU A 141 7.04 -28.60 4.06
N SER A 142 6.19 -28.07 3.17
CA SER A 142 6.01 -28.58 1.81
C SER A 142 6.73 -27.75 0.74
N ASN A 143 7.46 -26.70 1.12
CA ASN A 143 8.04 -25.74 0.17
C ASN A 143 9.56 -25.93 0.03
N VAL A 144 10.03 -25.93 -1.23
CA VAL A 144 11.46 -25.98 -1.57
C VAL A 144 11.96 -24.57 -1.84
N PHE A 145 12.92 -24.11 -1.05
CA PHE A 145 13.62 -22.84 -1.23
C PHE A 145 14.91 -23.07 -1.99
N THR A 146 15.17 -22.23 -2.99
CA THR A 146 16.41 -22.26 -3.78
C THR A 146 17.03 -20.88 -3.78
N LYS A 147 18.32 -20.79 -4.14
CA LYS A 147 19.06 -19.52 -4.18
C LYS A 147 19.09 -18.81 -2.82
N ILE A 148 19.26 -19.59 -1.76
CA ILE A 148 19.44 -19.09 -0.40
C ILE A 148 20.85 -19.47 0.04
N ASP A 149 21.65 -18.47 0.39
CA ASP A 149 23.04 -18.65 0.82
C ASP A 149 23.13 -18.95 2.32
N SER A 150 22.17 -18.48 3.10
CA SER A 150 22.19 -18.57 4.57
C SER A 150 20.80 -18.68 5.15
N THR A 151 20.66 -19.45 6.23
CA THR A 151 19.39 -19.59 6.96
C THR A 151 19.61 -19.28 8.43
N VAL A 152 18.71 -18.52 9.03
CA VAL A 152 18.72 -18.19 10.45
C VAL A 152 17.35 -18.52 11.05
N LEU A 153 17.36 -19.19 12.20
CA LEU A 153 16.18 -19.52 12.99
C LEU A 153 16.16 -18.64 14.26
N VAL A 154 15.03 -17.98 14.54
CA VAL A 154 14.88 -16.98 15.63
C VAL A 154 13.61 -17.16 16.46
#